data_AF-A0A1I1MT49-F1
#
_entry.id   AF-A0A1I1MT49-F1
#
_cell.length_a   1.000
_cell.length_b   1.000
_cell.length_c   1.000
_cell.angle_alpha   90.00
_cell.angle_beta   90.00
_cell.angle_gamma   90.00
#
_symmetry.space_group_name_H-M   'P 1'
#
loop_
_entity.id
_entity.type
_entity.pdbx_description
1 polymer ?
#
loop_
_entity_poly.entity_id
_entity_poly.type
_entity_poly.pdbx_seq_one_letter_code
_entity_poly.pdbx_strand_id
1 'polypeptide(L)'
;MAAQPPLGRLEVVRPRDVWPHEALDFTPWLLANVDVLSDLLGMDLVLERAEHPVGDFSLDLIGYDQSTNDVVIVENQLEISDHTHLGQILTYAAGTAPTTIVWIATGFRPEHRAAIDWLNERTDDHTRFFGVQIEVVRIGASEPAPAFRLVAQPNDWEKTVRKTTAAAGDVSTRTATYRRFWEALLDRIRAEHPGWTRGRTSDQSWVNTMSGMPGAVLSMAFRRDGLVMQLYFEDRDANANTERFEAIRSHQCEFEEHLGASAIWDDMPGRKACRIVVVSDQFKDVADEDQWPAMFEWLIQQQLRFRAALNAVAAASVN
;
A
#
# COMPACT_ATOMS: atom_id res chain seq x y z
N MET A 1 -8.44 -21.01 -48.67
CA MET A 1 -8.39 -19.73 -47.93
C MET A 1 -8.37 -20.06 -46.45
N ALA A 2 -7.39 -19.56 -45.69
CA ALA A 2 -7.41 -19.71 -44.24
C ALA A 2 -8.61 -18.95 -43.68
N ALA A 3 -9.41 -19.59 -42.82
CA ALA A 3 -10.50 -18.91 -42.13
C ALA A 3 -9.91 -17.80 -41.25
N GLN A 4 -10.45 -16.58 -41.37
CA GLN A 4 -10.04 -15.49 -40.49
C GLN A 4 -10.43 -15.82 -39.05
N PRO A 5 -9.58 -15.51 -38.06
CA PRO A 5 -9.91 -15.76 -36.65
C PRO A 5 -11.15 -14.95 -36.25
N PRO A 6 -12.08 -15.52 -35.46
CA PRO A 6 -13.21 -14.77 -34.94
C PRO A 6 -12.72 -13.70 -33.97
N LEU A 7 -13.11 -12.45 -34.19
CA LEU A 7 -12.80 -11.31 -33.32
C LEU A 7 -14.09 -10.71 -32.77
N GLY A 8 -14.17 -10.58 -31.44
CA GLY A 8 -15.27 -9.89 -30.78
C GLY A 8 -15.20 -8.38 -30.99
N ARG A 9 -16.35 -7.70 -30.92
CA ARG A 9 -16.41 -6.24 -30.94
C ARG A 9 -16.47 -5.71 -29.51
N LEU A 10 -15.76 -4.62 -29.28
CA LEU A 10 -15.81 -3.89 -28.02
C LEU A 10 -17.05 -3.00 -27.99
N GLU A 11 -17.82 -3.11 -26.92
CA GLU A 11 -19.04 -2.37 -26.66
C GLU A 11 -18.85 -1.51 -25.42
N VAL A 12 -19.26 -0.24 -25.49
CA VAL A 12 -19.23 0.67 -24.33
C VAL A 12 -20.54 0.53 -23.56
N VAL A 13 -20.42 0.25 -22.27
CA VAL A 13 -21.51 0.16 -21.30
C VAL A 13 -21.55 1.46 -20.49
N ARG A 14 -22.73 1.97 -20.16
CA ARG A 14 -22.81 3.17 -19.31
C ARG A 14 -22.35 2.79 -17.89
N PRO A 15 -21.45 3.56 -17.25
CA PRO A 15 -20.98 3.24 -15.91
C PRO A 15 -22.10 3.06 -14.88
N ARG A 16 -23.17 3.87 -14.96
CA ARG A 16 -24.34 3.75 -14.08
C ARG A 16 -25.16 2.47 -14.24
N ASP A 17 -25.00 1.74 -15.35
CA ASP A 17 -25.63 0.43 -15.52
C ASP A 17 -24.89 -0.66 -14.71
N VAL A 18 -23.63 -0.40 -14.32
CA VAL A 18 -22.81 -1.28 -13.47
C VAL A 18 -22.78 -0.79 -12.01
N TRP A 19 -22.64 0.52 -11.82
CA TRP A 19 -22.65 1.18 -10.51
C TRP A 19 -23.78 2.21 -10.46
N PRO A 20 -25.00 1.79 -10.07
CA PRO A 20 -26.17 2.68 -10.02
C PRO A 20 -25.93 3.96 -9.19
N HIS A 21 -25.24 3.82 -8.06
CA HIS A 21 -24.91 4.87 -7.12
C HIS A 21 -23.41 4.98 -6.91
N GLU A 22 -22.91 6.21 -6.99
CA GLU A 22 -21.48 6.47 -6.89
C GLU A 22 -20.93 6.12 -5.50
N ALA A 23 -21.46 6.74 -4.44
CA ALA A 23 -21.03 6.49 -3.07
C ALA A 23 -21.30 5.06 -2.56
N LEU A 24 -22.35 4.39 -3.05
CA LEU A 24 -22.77 3.08 -2.55
C LEU A 24 -22.23 1.90 -3.36
N ASP A 25 -21.90 2.11 -4.65
CA ASP A 25 -21.46 1.04 -5.54
C ASP A 25 -20.04 1.31 -6.07
N PHE A 26 -19.77 2.48 -6.64
CA PHE A 26 -18.47 2.75 -7.28
C PHE A 26 -17.36 2.99 -6.25
N THR A 27 -17.59 3.83 -5.25
CA THR A 27 -16.59 4.16 -4.22
C THR A 27 -16.15 2.91 -3.43
N PRO A 28 -17.06 2.02 -2.95
CA PRO A 28 -16.65 0.79 -2.28
C PRO A 28 -15.96 -0.20 -3.22
N TRP A 29 -16.37 -0.25 -4.50
CA TRP A 29 -15.70 -1.06 -5.50
C TRP A 29 -14.25 -0.58 -5.72
N LEU A 30 -14.04 0.73 -5.87
CA LEU A 30 -12.70 1.28 -6.09
C LEU A 30 -11.80 1.10 -4.86
N LEU A 31 -12.35 1.24 -3.65
CA LEU A 31 -11.63 0.93 -2.40
C LEU A 31 -11.12 -0.52 -2.37
N ALA A 32 -11.90 -1.47 -2.89
CA ALA A 32 -11.55 -2.89 -2.93
C ALA A 32 -10.67 -3.28 -4.14
N ASN A 33 -10.60 -2.44 -5.17
CA ASN A 33 -9.89 -2.70 -6.43
C ASN A 33 -8.93 -1.54 -6.77
N VAL A 34 -8.17 -1.09 -5.77
CA VAL A 34 -7.20 0.02 -5.91
C VAL A 34 -6.10 -0.31 -6.93
N ASP A 35 -5.82 -1.60 -7.14
CA ASP A 35 -4.84 -2.11 -8.10
C ASP A 35 -5.03 -1.53 -9.50
N VAL A 36 -6.28 -1.32 -9.93
CA VAL A 36 -6.59 -0.73 -11.24
C VAL A 36 -6.06 0.71 -11.36
N LEU A 37 -6.14 1.49 -10.26
CA LEU A 37 -5.62 2.85 -10.21
C LEU A 37 -4.10 2.86 -10.00
N SER A 38 -3.58 1.95 -9.17
CA SER A 38 -2.14 1.74 -8.96
C SER A 38 -1.41 1.44 -10.27
N ASP A 39 -1.92 0.50 -11.06
CA ASP A 39 -1.37 0.13 -12.35
C ASP A 39 -1.39 1.29 -13.35
N LEU A 40 -2.50 2.04 -13.38
CA LEU A 40 -2.65 3.20 -14.25
C LEU A 40 -1.64 4.30 -13.93
N LEU A 41 -1.49 4.62 -12.64
CA LEU A 41 -0.61 5.69 -12.19
C LEU A 41 0.85 5.22 -12.13
N GLY A 42 1.13 3.93 -12.00
CA GLY A 42 2.47 3.41 -11.72
C GLY A 42 2.93 3.73 -10.30
N MET A 43 2.00 3.63 -9.34
CA MET A 43 2.20 3.92 -7.92
C MET A 43 1.69 2.74 -7.08
N ASP A 44 2.30 2.49 -5.92
CA ASP A 44 1.84 1.46 -4.97
C ASP A 44 0.82 2.09 -4.02
N LEU A 45 -0.45 2.09 -4.39
CA LEU A 45 -1.49 2.85 -3.66
C LEU A 45 -2.23 1.95 -2.68
N VAL A 46 -2.47 2.46 -1.49
CA VAL A 46 -3.33 1.84 -0.48
C VAL A 46 -4.42 2.83 -0.10
N LEU A 47 -5.67 2.50 -0.43
CA LEU A 47 -6.84 3.27 0.02
C LEU A 47 -7.33 2.73 1.37
N GLU A 48 -7.42 3.60 2.37
CA GLU A 48 -7.71 3.20 3.75
C GLU A 48 -9.17 3.38 4.13
N ARG A 49 -9.80 4.42 3.59
CA ARG A 49 -11.13 4.85 4.02
C ARG A 49 -11.90 5.46 2.88
N ALA A 50 -13.17 5.05 2.76
CA ALA A 50 -14.18 5.75 1.99
C ALA A 50 -14.91 6.78 2.87
N GLU A 51 -15.47 7.80 2.25
CA GLU A 51 -16.27 8.85 2.89
C GLU A 51 -15.53 9.48 4.09
N HIS A 52 -14.35 10.03 3.81
CA HIS A 52 -13.53 10.69 4.82
C HIS A 52 -14.07 12.10 5.10
N PRO A 53 -14.42 12.43 6.36
CA PRO A 53 -15.00 13.73 6.69
C PRO A 53 -13.95 14.85 6.59
N VAL A 54 -14.28 15.91 5.85
CA VAL A 54 -13.51 17.15 5.76
C VAL A 54 -14.43 18.32 6.10
N GLY A 55 -14.48 18.69 7.38
CA GLY A 55 -15.48 19.61 7.90
C GLY A 55 -16.89 19.02 7.77
N ASP A 56 -17.78 19.76 7.11
CA ASP A 56 -19.17 19.33 6.83
C ASP A 56 -19.30 18.51 5.53
N PHE A 57 -18.19 18.29 4.82
CA PHE A 57 -18.15 17.55 3.56
C PHE A 57 -17.50 16.18 3.72
N SER A 58 -17.64 15.34 2.70
CA SER A 58 -17.08 13.98 2.68
C SER A 58 -16.27 13.78 1.39
N LEU A 59 -14.98 13.53 1.56
CA LEU A 59 -14.07 13.10 0.49
C LEU A 59 -14.32 11.63 0.19
N ASP A 60 -14.43 11.27 -1.09
CA ASP A 60 -14.80 9.90 -1.47
C ASP A 60 -13.81 8.87 -0.97
N LEU A 61 -12.52 9.05 -1.22
CA LEU A 61 -11.47 8.13 -0.78
C LEU A 61 -10.21 8.86 -0.33
N ILE A 62 -9.60 8.34 0.74
CA ILE A 62 -8.28 8.74 1.22
C ILE A 62 -7.42 7.51 1.46
N GLY A 63 -6.13 7.67 1.21
CA GLY A 63 -5.14 6.63 1.33
C GLY A 63 -3.73 7.18 1.34
N TYR A 64 -2.77 6.34 0.97
CA TYR A 64 -1.37 6.70 0.86
C TYR A 64 -0.66 5.90 -0.24
N ASP A 65 0.45 6.43 -0.74
CA ASP A 65 1.42 5.67 -1.51
C ASP A 65 2.28 4.85 -0.53
N GLN A 66 2.26 3.52 -0.63
CA GLN A 66 2.96 2.60 0.26
C GLN A 66 4.48 2.75 0.20
N SER A 67 5.04 3.23 -0.92
CA SER A 67 6.47 3.41 -1.12
C SER A 67 7.01 4.67 -0.45
N THR A 68 6.23 5.76 -0.43
CA THR A 68 6.64 7.06 0.12
C THR A 68 5.95 7.40 1.44
N ASN A 69 4.85 6.72 1.76
CA ASN A 69 3.91 7.04 2.83
C ASN A 69 3.24 8.42 2.66
N ASP A 70 3.21 8.93 1.44
CA ASP A 70 2.57 10.22 1.14
C ASP A 70 1.05 10.06 0.99
N VAL A 71 0.29 11.08 1.43
CA VAL A 71 -1.18 11.06 1.39
C VAL A 71 -1.71 11.15 -0.04
N VAL A 72 -2.68 10.29 -0.35
CA VAL A 72 -3.39 10.20 -1.63
C VAL A 72 -4.88 10.45 -1.37
N ILE A 73 -5.51 11.31 -2.17
CA ILE A 73 -6.96 11.49 -2.18
C ILE A 73 -7.53 11.18 -3.57
N VAL A 74 -8.73 10.62 -3.60
CA VAL A 74 -9.46 10.35 -4.84
C VAL A 74 -10.87 10.91 -4.70
N GLU A 75 -11.27 11.72 -5.68
CA GLU A 75 -12.65 12.17 -5.88
C GLU A 75 -13.19 11.48 -7.13
N ASN A 76 -14.32 10.79 -7.03
CA ASN A 76 -14.93 10.07 -8.13
C ASN A 76 -16.23 10.74 -8.61
N GLN A 77 -16.47 10.67 -9.92
CA GLN A 77 -17.65 11.23 -10.57
C GLN A 77 -18.10 10.34 -11.73
N LEU A 78 -19.26 9.69 -11.64
CA LEU A 78 -19.85 8.89 -12.72
C LEU A 78 -20.60 9.74 -13.76
N GLU A 79 -20.12 10.97 -13.98
CA GLU A 79 -20.62 11.96 -14.94
C GLU A 79 -19.44 12.74 -15.56
N ILE A 80 -19.73 13.58 -16.54
CA ILE A 80 -18.73 14.49 -17.13
C ILE A 80 -18.34 15.53 -16.08
N SER A 81 -17.05 15.86 -16.02
CA SER A 81 -16.50 16.80 -15.05
C SER A 81 -17.25 18.14 -14.95
N ASP A 82 -17.40 18.61 -13.72
CA ASP A 82 -18.08 19.87 -13.39
C ASP A 82 -17.29 20.74 -12.39
N HIS A 83 -17.76 21.98 -12.19
CA HIS A 83 -17.12 22.92 -11.27
C HIS A 83 -17.33 22.55 -9.79
N THR A 84 -18.36 21.77 -9.47
CA THR A 84 -18.66 21.36 -8.10
C THR A 84 -17.55 20.44 -7.59
N HIS A 85 -17.24 19.38 -8.33
CA HIS A 85 -16.20 18.42 -7.98
C HIS A 85 -14.82 19.08 -8.00
N LEU A 86 -14.54 19.96 -8.98
CA LEU A 86 -13.28 20.73 -8.96
C LEU A 86 -13.13 21.57 -7.68
N GLY A 87 -14.20 22.24 -7.23
CA GLY A 87 -14.19 23.00 -5.98
C GLY A 87 -14.03 22.12 -4.74
N GLN A 88 -14.69 20.95 -4.72
CA GLN A 88 -14.55 19.95 -3.68
C GLN A 88 -13.11 19.44 -3.57
N ILE A 89 -12.51 19.02 -4.69
CA ILE A 89 -11.12 18.57 -4.77
C ILE A 89 -10.15 19.58 -4.16
N LEU A 90 -10.28 20.86 -4.51
CA LEU A 90 -9.42 21.91 -3.97
C LEU A 90 -9.63 22.10 -2.46
N THR A 91 -10.89 22.01 -2.00
CA THR A 91 -11.24 22.10 -0.58
C THR A 91 -10.69 20.92 0.22
N TYR A 92 -10.79 19.70 -0.32
CA TYR A 92 -10.28 18.49 0.29
C TYR A 92 -8.77 18.49 0.32
N ALA A 93 -8.10 18.92 -0.75
CA ALA A 93 -6.65 19.07 -0.79
C ALA A 93 -6.17 20.03 0.30
N ALA A 94 -6.85 21.17 0.49
CA ALA A 94 -6.52 22.11 1.56
C ALA A 94 -6.73 21.53 2.97
N GLY A 95 -7.73 20.66 3.15
CA GLY A 95 -8.05 20.03 4.45
C GLY A 95 -7.21 18.80 4.80
N THR A 96 -6.61 18.13 3.81
CA THR A 96 -5.91 16.85 4.00
C THR A 96 -4.43 16.88 3.64
N ALA A 97 -3.94 17.97 3.04
CA ALA A 97 -2.56 18.14 2.59
C ALA A 97 -1.98 16.93 1.80
N PRO A 98 -2.68 16.46 0.75
CA PRO A 98 -2.22 15.33 -0.05
C PRO A 98 -1.05 15.72 -0.95
N THR A 99 -0.23 14.73 -1.28
CA THR A 99 0.76 14.88 -2.37
C THR A 99 0.19 14.43 -3.70
N THR A 100 -0.79 13.52 -3.68
CA THR A 100 -1.39 12.95 -4.89
C THR A 100 -2.90 13.12 -4.83
N ILE A 101 -3.43 13.78 -5.85
CA ILE A 101 -4.85 14.11 -5.99
C ILE A 101 -5.33 13.49 -7.29
N VAL A 102 -6.34 12.62 -7.21
CA VAL A 102 -6.91 11.94 -8.36
C VAL A 102 -8.37 12.33 -8.53
N TRP A 103 -8.73 12.88 -9.68
CA TRP A 103 -10.12 13.09 -10.08
C TRP A 103 -10.51 12.06 -11.12
N ILE A 104 -11.49 11.21 -10.80
CA ILE A 104 -12.04 10.22 -11.73
C ILE A 104 -13.37 10.74 -12.28
N ALA A 105 -13.52 10.82 -13.60
CA ALA A 105 -14.77 11.24 -14.25
C ALA A 105 -15.10 10.39 -15.49
N THR A 106 -16.34 10.36 -15.97
CA THR A 106 -16.65 9.65 -17.25
C THR A 106 -16.18 10.39 -18.48
N GLY A 107 -15.85 11.68 -18.32
CA GLY A 107 -15.22 12.52 -19.33
C GLY A 107 -14.78 13.85 -18.74
N PHE A 108 -13.75 14.46 -19.33
CA PHE A 108 -13.26 15.76 -18.90
C PHE A 108 -13.58 16.86 -19.90
N ARG A 109 -14.21 17.93 -19.42
CA ARG A 109 -14.29 19.18 -20.19
C ARG A 109 -12.89 19.74 -20.44
N PRO A 110 -12.62 20.35 -21.61
CA PRO A 110 -11.32 20.95 -21.90
C PRO A 110 -10.85 21.94 -20.83
N GLU A 111 -11.78 22.71 -20.25
CA GLU A 111 -11.52 23.69 -19.21
C GLU A 111 -11.05 23.05 -17.90
N HIS A 112 -11.64 21.92 -17.51
CA HIS A 112 -11.24 21.20 -16.30
C HIS A 112 -9.91 20.47 -16.48
N ARG A 113 -9.67 19.92 -17.67
CA ARG A 113 -8.33 19.39 -18.02
C ARG A 113 -7.28 20.49 -17.94
N ALA A 114 -7.53 21.65 -18.56
CA ALA A 114 -6.63 22.79 -18.50
C ALA A 114 -6.42 23.31 -17.08
N ALA A 115 -7.44 23.24 -16.20
CA ALA A 115 -7.30 23.58 -14.79
C ALA A 115 -6.36 22.61 -14.06
N ILE A 116 -6.46 21.30 -14.30
CA ILE A 116 -5.53 20.31 -13.74
C ILE A 116 -4.11 20.57 -14.22
N ASP A 117 -3.92 20.81 -15.52
CA ASP A 117 -2.61 21.11 -16.10
C ASP A 117 -2.02 22.39 -15.45
N TRP A 118 -2.83 23.45 -15.31
CA TRP A 118 -2.43 24.68 -14.65
C TRP A 118 -2.06 24.48 -13.17
N LEU A 119 -2.79 23.61 -12.44
CA LEU A 119 -2.46 23.27 -11.05
C LEU A 119 -1.09 22.60 -10.99
N ASN A 120 -0.85 21.59 -11.82
CA ASN A 120 0.45 20.90 -11.89
C ASN A 120 1.62 21.83 -12.26
N GLU A 121 1.38 22.93 -12.98
CA GLU A 121 2.40 23.94 -13.28
C GLU A 121 2.64 24.95 -12.14
N ARG A 122 1.70 25.07 -11.20
CA ARG A 122 1.71 26.14 -10.18
C ARG A 122 1.85 25.63 -8.75
N THR A 123 1.68 24.34 -8.52
CA THR A 123 2.02 23.72 -7.24
C THR A 123 3.49 23.30 -7.19
N ASP A 124 3.94 22.89 -6.01
CA ASP A 124 5.30 22.34 -5.85
C ASP A 124 5.47 20.98 -6.52
N ASP A 125 6.73 20.54 -6.63
CA ASP A 125 7.11 19.27 -7.26
C ASP A 125 6.58 18.02 -6.51
N HIS A 126 6.06 18.19 -5.29
CA HIS A 126 5.54 17.09 -4.48
C HIS A 126 4.04 16.89 -4.70
N THR A 127 3.31 17.95 -5.05
CA THR A 127 1.87 17.96 -5.26
C THR A 127 1.52 17.65 -6.72
N ARG A 128 0.72 16.62 -6.92
CA ARG A 128 0.43 16.05 -8.25
C ARG A 128 -1.07 15.84 -8.42
N PHE A 129 -1.62 16.45 -9.46
CA PHE A 129 -3.02 16.28 -9.85
C PHE A 129 -3.14 15.38 -11.07
N PHE A 130 -4.06 14.43 -10.99
CA PHE A 130 -4.38 13.49 -12.05
C PHE A 130 -5.84 13.62 -12.44
N GLY A 131 -6.09 13.72 -13.75
CA GLY A 131 -7.40 13.53 -14.34
C GLY A 131 -7.48 12.14 -14.96
N VAL A 132 -8.42 11.33 -14.48
CA VAL A 132 -8.59 9.94 -14.89
C VAL A 132 -9.99 9.76 -15.46
N GLN A 133 -10.07 9.40 -16.73
CA GLN A 133 -11.34 9.06 -17.37
C GLN A 133 -11.68 7.59 -17.13
N ILE A 134 -12.92 7.29 -16.72
CA ILE A 134 -13.45 5.94 -16.60
C ILE A 134 -14.49 5.65 -17.68
N GLU A 135 -14.31 4.51 -18.35
CA GLU A 135 -15.30 3.88 -19.22
C GLU A 135 -15.59 2.47 -18.73
N VAL A 136 -16.71 1.89 -19.13
CA VAL A 136 -16.98 0.47 -18.94
C VAL A 136 -17.12 -0.16 -20.31
N VAL A 137 -16.41 -1.26 -20.54
CA VAL A 137 -16.37 -1.95 -21.84
C VAL A 137 -16.72 -3.42 -21.71
N ARG A 138 -17.24 -4.03 -22.77
CA ARG A 138 -17.55 -5.47 -22.82
C ARG A 138 -17.21 -6.03 -24.18
N ILE A 139 -16.82 -7.31 -24.24
CA ILE A 139 -16.65 -8.05 -25.50
C ILE A 139 -17.57 -9.27 -25.50
N GLY A 140 -18.57 -9.26 -26.39
CA GLY A 140 -19.56 -10.33 -26.47
C GLY A 140 -20.31 -10.52 -25.14
N ALA A 141 -20.29 -11.73 -24.60
CA ALA A 141 -20.97 -12.08 -23.35
C ALA A 141 -20.05 -12.03 -22.11
N SER A 142 -18.89 -11.36 -22.20
CA SER A 142 -18.00 -11.21 -21.04
C SER A 142 -18.64 -10.37 -19.94
N GLU A 143 -18.09 -10.48 -18.73
CA GLU A 143 -18.34 -9.49 -17.69
C GLU A 143 -17.93 -8.08 -18.18
N PRO A 144 -18.62 -7.01 -17.73
CA PRO A 144 -18.21 -5.65 -18.01
C PRO A 144 -16.88 -5.36 -17.31
N ALA A 145 -15.94 -4.77 -18.03
CA ALA A 145 -14.62 -4.42 -17.53
C ALA A 145 -14.48 -2.89 -17.44
N PRO A 146 -13.99 -2.35 -16.32
CA PRO A 146 -13.68 -0.94 -16.22
C PRO A 146 -12.40 -0.63 -16.99
N ALA A 147 -12.41 0.46 -17.74
CA ALA A 147 -11.29 0.94 -18.53
C ALA A 147 -10.94 2.36 -18.08
N PHE A 148 -9.80 2.49 -17.42
CA PHE A 148 -9.30 3.77 -16.95
C PHE A 148 -8.28 4.35 -17.93
N ARG A 149 -8.27 5.67 -18.08
CA ARG A 149 -7.34 6.39 -18.95
C ARG A 149 -6.90 7.69 -18.30
N LEU A 150 -5.59 7.96 -18.31
CA LEU A 150 -5.07 9.27 -17.95
C LEU A 150 -5.40 10.30 -19.01
N VAL A 151 -6.02 11.41 -18.59
CA VAL A 151 -6.33 12.56 -19.45
C VAL A 151 -5.58 13.83 -19.04
N ALA A 152 -5.15 13.90 -17.77
CA ALA A 152 -4.29 14.95 -17.23
C ALA A 152 -3.35 14.36 -16.18
N GLN A 153 -2.10 14.81 -16.17
CA GLN A 153 -1.02 14.31 -15.29
C GLN A 153 0.09 15.37 -15.20
N PRO A 154 1.02 15.28 -14.23
CA PRO A 154 2.18 16.16 -14.18
C PRO A 154 3.08 16.04 -15.43
N ASN A 155 3.71 17.14 -15.85
CA ASN A 155 4.44 17.23 -17.13
C ASN A 155 5.57 16.21 -17.32
N ASP A 156 6.27 15.81 -16.24
CA ASP A 156 7.33 14.79 -16.30
C ASP A 156 6.84 13.38 -15.91
N TRP A 157 5.55 13.22 -15.63
CA TRP A 157 4.98 11.95 -15.18
C TRP A 157 5.17 10.85 -16.21
N GLU A 158 4.96 11.10 -17.50
CA GLU A 158 5.17 10.09 -18.55
C GLU A 158 6.62 9.57 -18.63
N LYS A 159 7.62 10.40 -18.30
CA LYS A 159 9.02 9.98 -18.25
C LYS A 159 9.31 9.20 -16.96
N THR A 160 8.72 9.63 -15.85
CA THR A 160 8.78 8.92 -14.56
C THR A 160 8.12 7.57 -14.70
N VAL A 161 6.86 7.52 -15.14
CA VAL A 161 6.11 6.32 -15.49
C VAL A 161 6.90 5.49 -16.46
N ARG A 162 7.44 5.96 -17.59
CA ARG A 162 8.25 5.11 -18.50
C ARG A 162 9.52 4.53 -17.87
N LYS A 163 10.19 5.27 -16.96
CA LYS A 163 11.27 4.70 -16.13
C LYS A 163 10.71 3.63 -15.17
N THR A 164 9.52 3.85 -14.63
CA THR A 164 8.77 2.91 -13.78
C THR A 164 8.06 1.79 -14.57
N THR A 165 7.76 1.91 -15.87
CA THR A 165 7.04 0.92 -16.71
C THR A 165 8.00 0.01 -17.45
N ALA A 166 9.20 0.51 -17.77
CA ALA A 166 10.35 -0.37 -17.97
C ALA A 166 10.61 -1.24 -16.72
N ALA A 167 10.15 -0.80 -15.55
CA ALA A 167 10.02 -1.56 -14.31
C ALA A 167 8.58 -2.02 -13.96
N ALA A 168 7.57 -1.93 -14.85
CA ALA A 168 6.19 -2.44 -14.57
C ALA A 168 5.94 -3.80 -15.21
N GLY A 169 6.74 -4.16 -16.21
CA GLY A 169 7.14 -5.56 -16.39
C GLY A 169 7.92 -6.11 -15.19
N ASP A 170 8.11 -5.32 -14.11
CA ASP A 170 8.73 -5.67 -12.84
C ASP A 170 7.75 -5.55 -11.64
N VAL A 171 6.51 -5.02 -11.75
CA VAL A 171 5.57 -4.92 -10.61
C VAL A 171 4.83 -6.24 -10.38
N SER A 172 4.22 -6.83 -11.42
CA SER A 172 3.71 -8.22 -11.33
C SER A 172 4.84 -9.19 -10.97
N THR A 173 6.05 -8.84 -11.38
CA THR A 173 7.29 -9.58 -11.17
C THR A 173 7.75 -9.41 -9.74
N ARG A 174 7.68 -8.21 -9.14
CA ARG A 174 8.05 -7.91 -7.76
C ARG A 174 7.04 -8.48 -6.77
N THR A 175 5.74 -8.44 -7.08
CA THR A 175 4.72 -9.20 -6.34
C THR A 175 5.00 -10.71 -6.41
N ALA A 176 5.34 -11.23 -7.60
CA ALA A 176 5.78 -12.61 -7.76
C ALA A 176 7.11 -12.92 -7.05
N THR A 177 8.03 -11.95 -6.98
CA THR A 177 9.33 -12.03 -6.30
C THR A 177 9.13 -12.04 -4.80
N TYR A 178 8.24 -11.22 -4.24
CA TYR A 178 7.84 -11.30 -2.84
C TYR A 178 7.23 -12.67 -2.53
N ARG A 179 6.29 -13.15 -3.35
CA ARG A 179 5.70 -14.48 -3.18
C ARG A 179 6.79 -15.57 -3.14
N ARG A 180 7.73 -15.56 -4.10
CA ARG A 180 8.84 -16.53 -4.16
C ARG A 180 9.80 -16.40 -2.98
N PHE A 181 10.17 -15.18 -2.61
CA PHE A 181 11.08 -14.87 -1.50
C PHE A 181 10.49 -15.38 -0.18
N TRP A 182 9.23 -15.00 0.10
CA TRP A 182 8.55 -15.41 1.32
C TRP A 182 8.25 -16.91 1.35
N GLU A 183 7.90 -17.52 0.22
CA GLU A 183 7.72 -18.97 0.14
C GLU A 183 9.01 -19.72 0.49
N ALA A 184 10.14 -19.34 -0.12
CA ALA A 184 11.44 -19.93 0.16
C ALA A 184 11.89 -19.72 1.62
N LEU A 185 11.71 -18.51 2.16
CA LEU A 185 12.03 -18.23 3.57
C LEU A 185 11.14 -19.03 4.52
N LEU A 186 9.83 -19.07 4.29
CA LEU A 186 8.90 -19.79 5.15
C LEU A 186 9.14 -21.30 5.11
N ASP A 187 9.55 -21.86 3.97
CA ASP A 187 9.96 -23.26 3.87
C ASP A 187 11.19 -23.54 4.72
N ARG A 188 12.19 -22.67 4.67
CA ARG A 188 13.38 -22.75 5.53
C ARG A 188 13.03 -22.63 7.01
N ILE A 189 12.20 -21.65 7.39
CA ILE A 189 11.71 -21.49 8.76
C ILE A 189 10.94 -22.73 9.22
N ARG A 190 10.10 -23.32 8.37
CA ARG A 190 9.34 -24.54 8.73
C ARG A 190 10.24 -25.76 8.93
N ALA A 191 11.34 -25.84 8.18
CA ALA A 191 12.33 -26.91 8.32
C ALA A 191 13.19 -26.75 9.59
N GLU A 192 13.68 -25.55 9.87
CA GLU A 192 14.61 -25.27 10.98
C GLU A 192 13.88 -24.99 12.31
N HIS A 193 12.69 -24.37 12.24
CA HIS A 193 11.90 -23.87 13.37
C HIS A 193 10.38 -24.10 13.19
N PRO A 194 9.91 -25.36 13.17
CA PRO A 194 8.53 -25.73 12.82
C PRO A 194 7.43 -25.10 13.71
N GLY A 195 7.80 -24.57 14.88
CA GLY A 195 6.88 -23.91 15.81
C GLY A 195 6.64 -22.41 15.55
N TRP A 196 7.37 -21.77 14.62
CA TRP A 196 7.32 -20.31 14.47
C TRP A 196 6.19 -19.81 13.58
N THR A 197 5.72 -20.63 12.64
CA THR A 197 4.68 -20.21 11.71
C THR A 197 3.83 -21.39 11.23
N ARG A 198 2.55 -21.11 11.00
CA ARG A 198 1.62 -21.96 10.23
C ARG A 198 1.06 -21.21 9.02
N GLY A 199 1.56 -19.99 8.78
CA GLY A 199 1.09 -19.10 7.73
C GLY A 199 1.41 -19.62 6.34
N ARG A 200 0.68 -19.09 5.35
CA ARG A 200 0.96 -19.30 3.92
C ARG A 200 1.72 -18.08 3.37
N THR A 201 2.33 -18.26 2.20
CA THR A 201 3.07 -17.19 1.50
C THR A 201 2.19 -15.96 1.24
N SER A 202 2.83 -14.81 1.05
CA SER A 202 2.22 -13.48 0.90
C SER A 202 2.69 -12.84 -0.40
N ASP A 203 1.80 -12.07 -1.03
CA ASP A 203 2.11 -11.26 -2.22
C ASP A 203 2.54 -9.84 -1.82
N GLN A 204 2.45 -9.54 -0.52
CA GLN A 204 2.78 -8.26 0.07
C GLN A 204 4.29 -8.15 0.31
N SER A 205 4.75 -6.93 0.55
CA SER A 205 6.13 -6.63 0.98
C SER A 205 6.49 -7.14 2.37
N TRP A 206 5.59 -7.88 3.04
CA TRP A 206 5.79 -8.39 4.39
C TRP A 206 5.15 -9.77 4.58
N VAL A 207 5.67 -10.48 5.59
CA VAL A 207 5.07 -11.72 6.11
C VAL A 207 5.32 -11.85 7.62
N ASN A 208 4.34 -12.40 8.34
CA ASN A 208 4.36 -12.49 9.79
C ASN A 208 4.61 -13.92 10.28
N THR A 209 5.29 -14.01 11.42
CA THR A 209 5.44 -15.23 12.22
C THR A 209 4.94 -14.98 13.64
N MET A 210 4.66 -16.06 14.38
CA MET A 210 4.16 -15.97 15.74
C MET A 210 5.26 -15.43 16.66
N SER A 211 4.98 -14.37 17.41
CA SER A 211 5.94 -13.87 18.42
C SER A 211 6.03 -14.79 19.64
N GLY A 212 4.94 -15.49 19.97
CA GLY A 212 4.74 -16.18 21.25
C GLY A 212 4.01 -15.32 22.29
N MET A 213 3.83 -14.03 22.00
CA MET A 213 3.07 -13.08 22.82
C MET A 213 1.69 -12.82 22.19
N PRO A 214 0.58 -12.95 22.94
CA PRO A 214 -0.75 -12.60 22.44
C PRO A 214 -0.84 -11.12 22.02
N GLY A 215 -1.44 -10.87 20.86
CA GLY A 215 -1.64 -9.52 20.32
C GLY A 215 -0.38 -8.87 19.73
N ALA A 216 0.71 -9.63 19.58
CA ALA A 216 1.91 -9.18 18.89
C ALA A 216 2.42 -10.25 17.91
N VAL A 217 3.03 -9.82 16.80
CA VAL A 217 3.61 -10.68 15.78
C VAL A 217 5.05 -10.28 15.48
N LEU A 218 5.84 -11.25 15.03
CA LEU A 218 7.16 -11.01 14.48
C LEU A 218 7.01 -10.84 12.97
N SER A 219 7.05 -9.60 12.52
CA SER A 219 6.85 -9.21 11.13
C SER A 219 8.19 -9.00 10.43
N MET A 220 8.34 -9.64 9.27
CA MET A 220 9.49 -9.49 8.37
C MET A 220 9.00 -8.70 7.17
N ALA A 221 9.67 -7.62 6.79
CA ALA A 221 9.18 -6.73 5.74
C ALA A 221 10.32 -6.10 4.94
N PHE A 222 10.04 -5.73 3.69
CA PHE A 222 10.83 -4.75 2.95
C PHE A 222 10.15 -3.40 3.08
N ARG A 223 10.91 -2.42 3.59
CA ARG A 223 10.53 -1.02 3.69
C ARG A 223 11.51 -0.17 2.87
N ARG A 224 11.22 1.13 2.74
CA ARG A 224 12.09 2.07 2.01
C ARG A 224 13.53 2.12 2.53
N ASP A 225 13.71 1.93 3.85
CA ASP A 225 15.00 1.91 4.53
C ASP A 225 15.75 0.58 4.38
N GLY A 226 15.03 -0.50 4.04
CA GLY A 226 15.59 -1.79 3.69
C GLY A 226 14.76 -2.96 4.23
N LEU A 227 15.38 -4.13 4.27
CA LEU A 227 14.81 -5.31 4.91
C LEU A 227 14.79 -5.10 6.43
N VAL A 228 13.63 -5.34 7.04
CA VAL A 228 13.42 -5.11 8.47
C VAL A 228 12.88 -6.35 9.17
N MET A 229 13.24 -6.46 10.44
CA MET A 229 12.60 -7.33 11.41
C MET A 229 11.93 -6.46 12.46
N GLN A 230 10.65 -6.69 12.74
CA GLN A 230 9.91 -5.90 13.71
C GLN A 230 9.01 -6.75 14.60
N LEU A 231 8.93 -6.38 15.88
CA LEU A 231 7.85 -6.78 16.75
C LEU A 231 6.70 -5.78 16.54
N TYR A 232 5.56 -6.28 16.09
CA TYR A 232 4.42 -5.47 15.70
C TYR A 232 3.22 -5.79 16.60
N PHE A 233 2.66 -4.76 17.24
CA PHE A 233 1.49 -4.89 18.12
C PHE A 233 0.23 -4.55 17.32
N GLU A 234 -0.63 -5.54 17.10
CA GLU A 234 -1.79 -5.44 16.20
C GLU A 234 -3.09 -5.93 16.85
N ASP A 235 -3.21 -5.83 18.17
CA ASP A 235 -4.45 -6.08 18.86
C ASP A 235 -5.54 -5.10 18.40
N ARG A 236 -6.80 -5.56 18.46
CA ARG A 236 -7.97 -4.75 18.09
C ARG A 236 -8.15 -3.57 19.04
N ASP A 237 -7.69 -3.72 20.28
CA ASP A 237 -7.64 -2.68 21.29
C ASP A 237 -6.32 -1.91 21.24
N ALA A 238 -6.39 -0.63 20.88
CA ALA A 238 -5.22 0.25 20.80
C ALA A 238 -4.55 0.45 22.17
N ASN A 239 -5.33 0.51 23.25
CA ASN A 239 -4.77 0.69 24.59
C ASN A 239 -3.94 -0.53 24.98
N ALA A 240 -4.40 -1.75 24.66
CA ALA A 240 -3.64 -2.96 24.89
C ALA A 240 -2.31 -3.01 24.11
N ASN A 241 -2.28 -2.46 22.89
CA ASN A 241 -1.04 -2.34 22.11
C ASN A 241 -0.06 -1.38 22.79
N THR A 242 -0.53 -0.19 23.17
CA THR A 242 0.28 0.81 23.87
C THR A 242 0.79 0.27 25.20
N GLU A 243 -0.05 -0.35 26.03
CA GLU A 243 0.36 -0.92 27.32
C GLU A 243 1.44 -1.99 27.17
N ARG A 244 1.30 -2.91 26.22
CA ARG A 244 2.31 -3.96 25.97
C ARG A 244 3.62 -3.38 25.43
N PHE A 245 3.53 -2.42 24.52
CA PHE A 245 4.69 -1.70 24.00
C PHE A 245 5.44 -0.99 25.11
N GLU A 246 4.73 -0.25 25.96
CA GLU A 246 5.28 0.48 27.11
C GLU A 246 5.89 -0.46 28.15
N ALA A 247 5.26 -1.61 28.41
CA ALA A 247 5.80 -2.62 29.30
C ALA A 247 7.13 -3.20 28.79
N ILE A 248 7.28 -3.41 27.49
CA ILE A 248 8.57 -3.84 26.93
C ILE A 248 9.57 -2.66 26.93
N ARG A 249 9.10 -1.45 26.67
CA ARG A 249 9.92 -0.23 26.65
C ARG A 249 10.50 0.12 28.03
N SER A 250 9.80 -0.17 29.12
CA SER A 250 10.36 0.01 30.47
C SER A 250 11.56 -0.89 30.75
N HIS A 251 11.73 -1.96 29.96
CA HIS A 251 12.89 -2.86 29.97
C HIS A 251 13.78 -2.67 28.73
N GLN A 252 13.77 -1.49 28.10
CA GLN A 252 14.48 -1.23 26.84
C GLN A 252 15.96 -1.63 26.87
N CYS A 253 16.71 -1.28 27.92
CA CYS A 253 18.14 -1.62 28.02
C CYS A 253 18.37 -3.13 27.99
N GLU A 254 17.58 -3.89 28.75
CA GLU A 254 17.67 -5.35 28.82
C GLU A 254 17.23 -6.01 27.50
N PHE A 255 16.18 -5.46 26.88
CA PHE A 255 15.72 -5.90 25.57
C PHE A 255 16.80 -5.72 24.50
N GLU A 256 17.40 -4.53 24.40
CA GLU A 256 18.44 -4.22 23.40
C GLU A 256 19.74 -4.99 23.66
N GLU A 257 20.09 -5.26 24.92
CA GLU A 257 21.24 -6.11 25.27
C GLU A 257 21.08 -7.53 24.71
N HIS A 258 19.90 -8.14 24.89
CA HIS A 258 19.62 -9.48 24.37
C HIS A 258 19.37 -9.50 22.86
N LEU A 259 18.85 -8.41 22.30
CA LEU A 259 18.73 -8.21 20.86
C LEU A 259 20.11 -8.11 20.19
N GLY A 260 21.11 -7.60 20.93
CA GLY A 260 22.46 -7.35 20.45
C GLY A 260 22.52 -6.22 19.42
N ALA A 261 21.56 -5.29 19.47
CA ALA A 261 21.46 -4.11 18.62
C ALA A 261 20.51 -3.08 19.26
N SER A 262 20.70 -1.80 18.95
CA SER A 262 19.70 -0.78 19.25
C SER A 262 18.50 -0.92 18.31
N ALA A 263 17.30 -0.75 18.86
CA ALA A 263 16.06 -0.83 18.10
C ALA A 263 15.43 0.55 17.92
N ILE A 264 14.62 0.69 16.87
CA ILE A 264 13.75 1.84 16.68
C ILE A 264 12.42 1.55 17.37
N TRP A 265 12.08 2.38 18.35
CA TRP A 265 10.84 2.29 19.12
C TRP A 265 9.85 3.30 18.54
N ASP A 266 8.83 2.81 17.84
CA ASP A 266 7.89 3.61 17.07
C ASP A 266 6.47 3.38 17.60
N ASP A 267 5.94 4.40 18.29
CA ASP A 267 4.58 4.43 18.84
C ASP A 267 3.50 4.64 17.78
N MET A 268 3.91 4.91 16.52
CA MET A 268 3.06 5.15 15.35
C MET A 268 1.89 6.11 15.65
N PRO A 269 2.17 7.41 15.93
CA PRO A 269 1.15 8.37 16.34
C PRO A 269 -0.04 8.41 15.37
N GLY A 270 -1.26 8.33 15.92
CA GLY A 270 -2.50 8.30 15.13
C GLY A 270 -2.90 6.93 14.58
N ARG A 271 -2.08 5.89 14.79
CA ARG A 271 -2.41 4.49 14.49
C ARG A 271 -2.74 3.73 15.77
N LYS A 272 -3.44 2.60 15.64
CA LYS A 272 -3.72 1.69 16.78
C LYS A 272 -2.53 0.80 17.15
N ALA A 273 -1.60 0.63 16.21
CA ALA A 273 -0.46 -0.27 16.34
C ALA A 273 0.75 0.48 16.91
N CYS A 274 1.67 -0.26 17.49
CA CYS A 274 3.02 0.21 17.83
C CYS A 274 4.02 -0.83 17.32
N ARG A 275 5.31 -0.48 17.23
CA ARG A 275 6.34 -1.43 16.77
C ARG A 275 7.74 -1.16 17.31
N ILE A 276 8.52 -2.22 17.40
CA ILE A 276 9.96 -2.18 17.71
C ILE A 276 10.70 -2.77 16.51
N VAL A 277 11.63 -2.03 15.93
CA VAL A 277 12.19 -2.36 14.60
C VAL A 277 13.71 -2.42 14.60
N VAL A 278 14.26 -3.41 13.90
CA VAL A 278 15.65 -3.47 13.46
C VAL A 278 15.68 -3.44 11.94
N VAL A 279 16.51 -2.56 11.38
CA VAL A 279 16.70 -2.38 9.94
C VAL A 279 18.02 -3.03 9.53
N SER A 280 18.03 -3.73 8.41
CA SER A 280 19.28 -4.22 7.82
C SER A 280 20.02 -3.09 7.11
N ASP A 281 21.29 -2.90 7.45
CA ASP A 281 22.15 -1.94 6.74
C ASP A 281 22.54 -2.40 5.32
N GLN A 282 22.41 -3.70 5.05
CA GLN A 282 22.97 -4.35 3.84
C GLN A 282 21.89 -4.66 2.80
N PHE A 283 20.71 -5.07 3.23
CA PHE A 283 19.68 -5.62 2.34
C PHE A 283 18.58 -4.59 2.10
N LYS A 284 18.41 -4.17 0.84
CA LYS A 284 17.48 -3.10 0.47
C LYS A 284 16.42 -3.51 -0.53
N ASP A 285 16.71 -4.51 -1.35
CA ASP A 285 15.83 -4.88 -2.45
C ASP A 285 15.61 -6.40 -2.48
N VAL A 286 14.35 -6.82 -2.58
CA VAL A 286 13.96 -8.23 -2.75
C VAL A 286 14.38 -8.78 -4.12
N ALA A 287 14.60 -7.91 -5.11
CA ALA A 287 15.01 -8.29 -6.46
C ALA A 287 16.45 -8.83 -6.54
N ASP A 288 17.27 -8.62 -5.51
CA ASP A 288 18.65 -9.11 -5.44
C ASP A 288 18.70 -10.60 -5.08
N GLU A 289 18.26 -11.48 -6.00
CA GLU A 289 18.13 -12.94 -5.78
C GLU A 289 19.43 -13.60 -5.27
N ASP A 290 20.59 -13.12 -5.72
CA ASP A 290 21.91 -13.62 -5.28
C ASP A 290 22.16 -13.40 -3.78
N GLN A 291 21.49 -12.43 -3.17
CA GLN A 291 21.62 -12.11 -1.74
C GLN A 291 20.58 -12.83 -0.87
N TRP A 292 19.60 -13.52 -1.46
CA TRP A 292 18.53 -14.18 -0.70
C TRP A 292 19.03 -15.12 0.40
N PRO A 293 20.06 -15.97 0.18
CA PRO A 293 20.57 -16.82 1.25
C PRO A 293 21.04 -16.02 2.49
N ALA A 294 21.68 -14.88 2.26
CA ALA A 294 22.16 -13.99 3.31
C ALA A 294 21.02 -13.21 3.98
N MET A 295 20.02 -12.77 3.20
CA MET A 295 18.81 -12.15 3.73
C MET A 295 18.02 -13.11 4.62
N PHE A 296 17.86 -14.37 4.19
CA PHE A 296 17.17 -15.40 4.96
C PHE A 296 17.89 -15.69 6.27
N GLU A 297 19.21 -15.83 6.21
CA GLU A 297 20.02 -16.01 7.42
C GLU A 297 19.84 -14.82 8.38
N TRP A 298 19.93 -13.60 7.86
CA TRP A 298 19.73 -12.41 8.68
C TRP A 298 18.34 -12.37 9.34
N LEU A 299 17.27 -12.65 8.59
CA LEU A 299 15.90 -12.66 9.13
C LEU A 299 15.70 -13.73 10.22
N ILE A 300 16.24 -14.93 10.01
CA ILE A 300 16.16 -16.02 10.99
C ILE A 300 16.95 -15.64 12.26
N GLN A 301 18.16 -15.07 12.10
CA GLN A 301 18.96 -14.59 13.23
C GLN A 301 18.25 -13.47 14.00
N GLN A 302 17.61 -12.52 13.31
CA GLN A 302 16.83 -11.48 13.99
C GLN A 302 15.62 -12.07 14.71
N GLN A 303 14.92 -13.06 14.15
CA GLN A 303 13.85 -13.76 14.88
C GLN A 303 14.36 -14.42 16.16
N LEU A 304 15.53 -15.07 16.14
CA LEU A 304 16.14 -15.65 17.34
C LEU A 304 16.41 -14.58 18.39
N ARG A 305 17.00 -13.46 17.99
CA ARG A 305 17.33 -12.33 18.88
C ARG A 305 16.09 -11.69 19.50
N PHE A 306 15.07 -11.41 18.69
CA PHE A 306 13.79 -10.87 19.18
C PHE A 306 13.13 -11.82 20.18
N ARG A 307 13.11 -13.13 19.90
CA ARG A 307 12.54 -14.13 20.82
C ARG A 307 13.34 -14.22 22.13
N ALA A 308 14.66 -14.17 22.06
CA ALA A 308 15.52 -14.15 23.24
C ALA A 308 15.27 -12.90 24.10
N ALA A 309 15.20 -11.73 23.46
CA ALA A 309 14.92 -10.46 24.13
C ALA A 309 13.53 -10.45 24.79
N LEU A 310 12.50 -10.97 24.10
CA LEU A 310 11.15 -11.12 24.67
C LEU A 310 11.15 -12.04 25.89
N ASN A 311 11.86 -13.17 25.84
CA ASN A 311 11.96 -14.10 26.96
C ASN A 311 12.71 -13.50 28.15
N ALA A 312 13.76 -12.72 27.92
CA ALA A 312 14.52 -12.05 28.96
C ALA A 312 13.65 -11.02 29.71
N VAL A 313 12.98 -10.14 28.96
CA VAL A 313 12.05 -9.15 29.53
C VAL A 313 10.92 -9.85 30.32
N ALA A 314 10.34 -10.92 29.76
CA ALA A 314 9.31 -11.67 30.47
C ALA A 314 9.80 -12.30 31.78
N ALA A 315 11.06 -12.75 31.84
CA ALA A 315 11.66 -13.27 33.07
C ALA A 315 11.96 -12.17 34.09
N ALA A 316 12.37 -10.98 33.64
CA ALA A 316 12.61 -9.82 34.49
C ALA A 316 11.32 -9.28 35.12
N SER A 317 10.19 -9.34 34.42
CA SER A 317 8.89 -8.88 34.95
C SER A 317 8.26 -9.81 36.00
N VAL A 318 8.80 -11.03 36.20
CA VAL A 318 8.30 -12.02 37.17
C VAL A 318 9.08 -11.96 38.50
N ASN A 319 10.22 -11.28 38.55
CA ASN A 319 11.03 -11.03 39.74
C ASN A 319 10.74 -9.66 40.36
#